data_AF-A0A286H873-F1
#
_entry.id   AF-A0A286H873-F1
#
_cell.length_a   1.000
_cell.length_b   1.000
_cell.length_c   1.000
_cell.angle_alpha   90.00
_cell.angle_beta   90.00
_cell.angle_gamma   90.00
#
_symmetry.space_group_name_H-M   'P 1'
#
loop_
_entity.id
_entity.type
_entity.pdbx_description
1 polymer ?
#
loop_
_entity_poly.entity_id
_entity_poly.type
_entity_poly.pdbx_seq_one_letter_code
_entity_poly.pdbx_strand_id
1 'polypeptide(L)'
;MTQLKLGLAYGLLSTRRRAGALVLPIVTTATGAFLLVLVLGMASGISAQAAALGHADEIQRAVVLIAVTVLLVGVVEVAVSTTRTVVHRTRELGVLSATGVPRPPVVAALLVEPVIASVAGAVVGSVAAVGTAAVLGATGAAASGVSPTGIAVGVLVAVVVSAVAALAASILPTWRAASRPPVRSLSSGA
;
A
#
# COMPACT_ATOMS: atom_id res chain seq x y z
N MET A 1 -20.04 -22.37 -3.02
CA MET A 1 -19.25 -21.44 -2.17
C MET A 1 -17.82 -21.94 -1.86
N THR A 2 -17.29 -22.96 -2.57
CA THR A 2 -16.12 -23.73 -2.14
C THR A 2 -14.79 -23.25 -2.74
N GLN A 3 -14.78 -22.75 -3.98
CA GLN A 3 -13.55 -22.45 -4.74
C GLN A 3 -12.89 -21.10 -4.37
N LEU A 4 -13.68 -20.07 -4.04
CA LEU A 4 -13.13 -18.74 -3.70
C LEU A 4 -12.43 -18.75 -2.32
N LYS A 5 -13.00 -19.47 -1.34
CA LYS A 5 -12.38 -19.64 -0.01
C LYS A 5 -11.05 -20.37 -0.09
N LEU A 6 -10.95 -21.38 -0.95
CA LEU A 6 -9.70 -22.10 -1.23
C LEU A 6 -8.64 -21.17 -1.85
N GLY A 7 -9.04 -20.31 -2.79
CA GLY A 7 -8.14 -19.28 -3.36
C GLY A 7 -7.57 -18.34 -2.30
N LEU A 8 -8.42 -17.81 -1.40
CA LEU A 8 -7.97 -16.94 -0.31
C LEU A 8 -7.05 -17.68 0.68
N ALA A 9 -7.38 -18.91 1.06
CA ALA A 9 -6.55 -19.73 1.94
C ALA A 9 -5.18 -20.05 1.31
N TYR A 10 -5.16 -20.36 0.01
CA TYR A 10 -3.92 -20.56 -0.74
C TYR A 10 -3.08 -19.28 -0.80
N GLY A 11 -3.70 -18.13 -1.02
CA GLY A 11 -3.03 -16.81 -0.97
C GLY A 11 -2.34 -16.53 0.37
N LEU A 12 -2.98 -16.90 1.49
CA LEU A 12 -2.38 -16.77 2.82
C LEU A 12 -1.16 -17.68 3.01
N LEU A 13 -1.23 -18.92 2.54
CA LEU A 13 -0.12 -19.87 2.63
C LEU A 13 1.07 -19.47 1.74
N SER A 14 0.80 -18.98 0.53
CA SER A 14 1.85 -18.51 -0.39
C SER A 14 2.56 -17.27 0.14
N THR A 15 1.81 -16.34 0.74
CA THR A 15 2.33 -15.14 1.42
C THR A 15 3.33 -15.53 2.50
N ARG A 16 2.99 -16.51 3.36
CA ARG A 16 3.91 -17.00 4.40
C ARG A 16 5.22 -17.56 3.84
N ARG A 17 5.16 -18.36 2.77
CA ARG A 17 6.36 -18.94 2.14
C ARG A 17 7.25 -17.89 1.47
N ARG A 18 6.68 -16.76 1.05
CA ARG A 18 7.39 -15.67 0.35
C ARG A 18 7.49 -14.39 1.18
N ALA A 19 7.50 -14.51 2.51
CA ALA A 19 7.61 -13.36 3.41
C ALA A 19 8.80 -12.44 3.06
N GLY A 20 9.94 -13.01 2.65
CA GLY A 20 11.12 -12.22 2.23
C GLY A 20 10.90 -11.37 0.98
N ALA A 21 10.05 -11.81 0.05
CA ALA A 21 9.72 -11.04 -1.15
C ALA A 21 8.78 -9.86 -0.86
N LEU A 22 8.11 -9.86 0.30
CA LEU A 22 7.20 -8.80 0.71
C LEU A 22 7.90 -7.61 1.35
N VAL A 23 9.17 -7.76 1.72
CA VAL A 23 9.92 -6.69 2.39
C VAL A 23 9.92 -5.42 1.55
N LEU A 24 10.17 -5.52 0.24
CA LEU A 24 10.21 -4.35 -0.63
C LEU A 24 8.86 -3.60 -0.70
N PRO A 25 7.72 -4.25 -1.03
CA PRO A 25 6.42 -3.54 -1.02
C PRO A 25 6.00 -3.05 0.37
N ILE A 26 6.38 -3.75 1.44
CA ILE A 26 6.12 -3.28 2.82
C ILE A 26 6.89 -1.98 3.07
N VAL A 27 8.19 -1.93 2.72
CA VAL A 27 9.03 -0.74 2.94
C VAL A 27 8.53 0.44 2.12
N THR A 28 8.21 0.26 0.83
CA THR A 28 7.72 1.37 0.00
C THR A 28 6.37 1.90 0.51
N THR A 29 5.45 1.00 0.87
CA THR A 29 4.16 1.42 1.45
C THR A 29 4.35 2.09 2.82
N ALA A 30 5.30 1.60 3.63
CA ALA A 30 5.63 2.21 4.91
C ALA A 30 6.14 3.63 4.76
N THR A 31 6.98 3.91 3.75
CA THR A 31 7.43 5.27 3.45
C THR A 31 6.26 6.20 3.13
N GLY A 32 5.34 5.77 2.26
CA GLY A 32 4.15 6.57 1.91
C GLY A 32 3.24 6.84 3.11
N ALA A 33 2.94 5.80 3.90
CA ALA A 33 2.15 5.94 5.11
C ALA A 33 2.83 6.85 6.13
N PHE A 34 4.12 6.67 6.38
CA PHE A 34 4.91 7.51 7.28
C PHE A 34 4.79 9.01 6.92
N LEU A 35 5.00 9.34 5.66
CA LEU A 35 4.90 10.71 5.17
C LEU A 35 3.49 11.28 5.34
N LEU A 36 2.46 10.52 4.97
CA LEU A 36 1.06 10.96 5.08
C LEU A 36 0.67 11.25 6.53
N VAL A 37 1.03 10.36 7.47
CA VAL A 37 0.71 10.54 8.89
C VAL A 37 1.37 11.81 9.43
N LEU A 38 2.65 12.05 9.10
CA LEU A 38 3.35 13.25 9.55
C LEU A 38 2.80 14.53 8.93
N VAL A 39 2.48 14.52 7.63
CA VAL A 39 1.88 15.66 6.94
C VAL A 39 0.56 16.05 7.61
N LEU A 40 -0.31 15.07 7.89
CA LEU A 40 -1.60 15.34 8.54
C LEU A 40 -1.44 15.70 10.03
N GLY A 41 -0.46 15.13 10.73
CA GLY A 41 -0.12 15.48 12.11
C GLY A 41 0.34 16.93 12.26
N MET A 42 1.17 17.42 11.34
CA MET A 42 1.68 18.79 11.38
C MET A 42 0.77 19.82 10.70
N ALA A 43 -0.17 19.38 9.85
CA ALA A 43 -1.06 20.24 9.07
C ALA A 43 -1.71 21.35 9.91
N SER A 44 -2.36 20.99 11.01
CA SER A 44 -3.06 21.96 11.88
C SER A 44 -2.13 23.03 12.48
N GLY A 45 -0.93 22.65 12.89
CA GLY A 45 0.07 23.58 13.41
C GLY A 45 0.56 24.55 12.33
N ILE A 46 0.87 24.01 11.14
CA ILE A 46 1.32 24.80 9.99
C ILE A 46 0.21 25.78 9.57
N SER A 47 -1.05 25.34 9.54
CA SER A 47 -2.20 26.20 9.21
C SER A 47 -2.44 27.29 10.26
N ALA A 48 -2.27 27.00 11.55
CA ALA A 48 -2.42 28.00 12.61
C ALA A 48 -1.36 29.12 12.50
N GLN A 49 -0.12 28.75 12.22
CA GLN A 49 0.96 29.71 12.00
C GLN A 49 0.75 30.52 10.71
N ALA A 50 0.27 29.88 9.64
CA ALA A 50 -0.05 30.55 8.39
C ALA A 50 -1.22 31.54 8.52
N ALA A 51 -2.20 31.25 9.38
CA ALA A 51 -3.30 32.16 9.68
C ALA A 51 -2.82 33.46 10.31
N ALA A 52 -1.81 33.39 11.19
CA ALA A 52 -1.19 34.59 11.77
C ALA A 52 -0.48 35.47 10.73
N LEU A 53 -0.11 34.89 9.58
CA LEU A 53 0.55 35.57 8.46
C LEU A 53 -0.40 35.97 7.33
N GLY A 54 -1.71 35.65 7.44
CA GLY A 54 -2.69 35.92 6.40
C GLY A 54 -2.70 34.95 5.20
N HIS A 55 -1.96 33.83 5.26
CA HIS A 55 -1.79 32.86 4.16
C HIS A 55 -2.43 31.49 4.44
N ALA A 56 -3.43 31.41 5.33
CA ALA A 56 -4.04 30.14 5.75
C ALA A 56 -4.59 29.31 4.58
N ASP A 57 -5.32 29.95 3.66
CA ASP A 57 -6.00 29.26 2.56
C ASP A 57 -5.02 28.64 1.56
N GLU A 58 -3.92 29.34 1.27
CA GLU A 58 -2.88 28.87 0.34
C GLU A 58 -2.17 27.64 0.90
N ILE A 59 -1.81 27.69 2.19
CA ILE A 59 -1.14 26.58 2.88
C ILE A 59 -2.06 25.37 3.03
N GLN A 60 -3.34 25.58 3.36
CA GLN A 60 -4.29 24.48 3.45
C GLN A 60 -4.45 23.76 2.10
N ARG A 61 -4.53 24.50 0.98
CA ARG A 61 -4.56 23.91 -0.36
C ARG A 61 -3.28 23.13 -0.65
N ALA A 62 -2.11 23.67 -0.29
CA ALA A 62 -0.83 22.98 -0.48
C ALA A 62 -0.76 21.65 0.28
N VAL A 63 -1.19 21.62 1.55
CA VAL A 63 -1.23 20.40 2.37
C VAL A 63 -2.12 19.33 1.73
N VAL A 64 -3.31 19.71 1.26
CA VAL A 64 -4.23 18.78 0.58
C VAL A 64 -3.60 18.23 -0.71
N LEU A 65 -2.99 19.08 -1.53
CA LEU A 65 -2.32 18.65 -2.76
C LEU A 65 -1.17 17.67 -2.49
N ILE A 66 -0.38 17.92 -1.45
CA ILE A 66 0.69 17.03 -1.01
C ILE A 66 0.10 15.67 -0.58
N ALA A 67 -0.92 15.68 0.28
CA ALA A 67 -1.57 14.46 0.75
C ALA A 67 -2.13 13.61 -0.40
N VAL A 68 -2.81 14.26 -1.36
CA VAL A 68 -3.33 13.58 -2.57
C VAL A 68 -2.19 13.02 -3.42
N THR A 69 -1.11 13.77 -3.62
CA THR A 69 0.02 13.32 -4.44
C THR A 69 0.72 12.11 -3.81
N VAL A 70 0.99 12.15 -2.51
CA VAL A 70 1.55 11.02 -1.76
C VAL A 70 0.67 9.77 -1.91
N LEU A 71 -0.64 9.95 -1.85
CA LEU A 71 -1.59 8.86 -2.05
C LEU A 71 -1.52 8.26 -3.45
N LEU A 72 -1.52 9.10 -4.49
CA LEU A 72 -1.46 8.65 -5.88
C LEU A 72 -0.17 7.89 -6.19
N VAL A 73 0.96 8.37 -5.67
CA VAL A 73 2.26 7.68 -5.80
C VAL A 73 2.17 6.28 -5.16
N GLY A 74 1.61 6.18 -3.96
CA GLY A 74 1.41 4.89 -3.29
C GLY A 74 0.57 3.90 -4.09
N VAL A 75 -0.52 4.34 -4.73
CA VAL A 75 -1.35 3.50 -5.61
C VAL A 75 -0.51 2.92 -6.76
N VAL A 76 0.31 3.75 -7.41
CA VAL A 76 1.17 3.34 -8.53
C VAL A 76 2.24 2.36 -8.06
N GLU A 77 2.88 2.61 -6.92
CA GLU A 77 3.90 1.72 -6.36
C GLU A 77 3.36 0.31 -6.09
N VAL A 78 2.15 0.20 -5.53
CA VAL A 78 1.52 -1.10 -5.29
C VAL A 78 1.23 -1.83 -6.61
N ALA A 79 0.73 -1.13 -7.63
CA ALA A 79 0.51 -1.73 -8.95
C ALA A 79 1.83 -2.27 -9.56
N VAL A 80 2.90 -1.48 -9.49
CA VAL A 80 4.22 -1.84 -10.01
C VAL A 80 4.78 -3.04 -9.25
N SER A 81 4.70 -3.04 -7.91
CA SER A 81 5.18 -4.16 -7.09
C SER A 81 4.39 -5.44 -7.35
N THR A 82 3.06 -5.37 -7.40
CA THR A 82 2.20 -6.50 -7.74
C THR A 82 2.57 -7.09 -9.09
N THR A 83 2.82 -6.23 -10.08
CA THR A 83 3.24 -6.66 -11.42
C THR A 83 4.55 -7.43 -11.38
N ARG A 84 5.55 -6.98 -10.61
CA ARG A 84 6.83 -7.69 -10.44
C ARG A 84 6.62 -9.06 -9.78
N THR A 85 5.86 -9.12 -8.69
CA THR A 85 5.56 -10.38 -7.97
C THR A 85 4.90 -11.40 -8.89
N VAL A 86 3.98 -10.95 -9.74
CA VAL A 86 3.30 -11.79 -10.72
C VAL A 86 4.25 -12.31 -11.80
N VAL A 87 5.19 -11.49 -12.29
CA VAL A 87 6.18 -11.92 -13.29
C VAL A 87 7.03 -13.07 -12.76
N HIS A 88 7.43 -13.02 -11.48
CA HIS A 88 8.16 -14.12 -10.83
C HIS A 88 7.32 -15.38 -10.59
N ARG A 89 6.01 -15.36 -10.90
CA ARG A 89 5.06 -16.48 -10.74
C ARG A 89 4.51 -17.01 -12.05
N THR A 90 5.10 -16.62 -13.18
CA THR A 90 4.59 -17.01 -14.50
C THR A 90 4.51 -18.54 -14.67
N ARG A 91 5.50 -19.30 -14.15
CA ARG A 91 5.50 -20.77 -14.19
C ARG A 91 4.42 -21.40 -13.31
N GLU A 92 4.24 -20.90 -12.08
CA GLU A 92 3.20 -21.37 -11.14
C GLU A 92 1.79 -21.14 -11.74
N LEU A 93 1.56 -19.94 -12.30
CA LEU A 93 0.30 -19.59 -12.98
C LEU A 93 0.06 -20.40 -14.25
N GLY A 94 1.13 -20.74 -14.99
CA GLY A 94 1.06 -21.64 -16.14
C GLY A 94 0.59 -23.05 -15.77
N VAL A 95 1.10 -23.61 -14.66
CA VAL A 95 0.69 -24.94 -14.15
C VAL A 95 -0.76 -24.92 -13.66
N LEU A 96 -1.16 -23.88 -12.91
CA LEU A 96 -2.55 -23.69 -12.46
C LEU A 96 -3.51 -23.56 -13.65
N SER A 97 -3.10 -22.88 -14.72
CA SER A 97 -3.91 -22.72 -15.92
C SER A 97 -4.01 -24.02 -16.74
N ALA A 98 -2.93 -24.84 -16.77
CA ALA A 98 -2.92 -26.12 -17.47
C ALA A 98 -3.78 -27.19 -16.79
N THR A 99 -3.98 -27.08 -15.47
CA THR A 99 -4.86 -27.97 -14.68
C THR A 99 -6.34 -27.58 -14.73
N GLY A 100 -6.69 -26.52 -15.48
CA GLY A 100 -8.08 -26.11 -15.71
C GLY A 100 -8.71 -25.32 -14.55
N VAL A 101 -7.92 -24.77 -13.63
CA VAL A 101 -8.44 -23.96 -12.52
C VAL A 101 -9.09 -22.68 -13.08
N PRO A 102 -10.33 -22.34 -12.65
CA PRO A 102 -10.98 -21.12 -13.11
C PRO A 102 -10.23 -19.87 -12.62
N ARG A 103 -10.34 -18.77 -13.37
CA ARG A 103 -9.60 -17.51 -13.10
C ARG A 103 -9.92 -16.84 -11.75
N PRO A 104 -11.18 -16.73 -11.28
CA PRO A 104 -11.49 -15.93 -10.09
C PRO A 104 -10.79 -16.38 -8.79
N PRO A 105 -10.70 -17.69 -8.48
CA PRO A 105 -9.88 -18.18 -7.35
C PRO A 105 -8.39 -17.83 -7.46
N VAL A 106 -7.83 -17.86 -8.67
CA VAL A 106 -6.42 -17.52 -8.92
C VAL A 106 -6.19 -16.02 -8.69
N VAL A 107 -7.08 -15.17 -9.21
CA VAL A 107 -7.04 -13.72 -8.97
C VAL A 107 -7.18 -13.42 -7.47
N ALA A 108 -8.13 -14.05 -6.78
CA ALA A 108 -8.30 -13.88 -5.34
C ALA A 108 -7.03 -14.28 -4.56
N ALA A 109 -6.37 -15.39 -4.92
CA ALA A 109 -5.12 -15.81 -4.30
C ALA A 109 -3.98 -14.80 -4.51
N LEU A 110 -3.90 -14.18 -5.71
CA LEU A 110 -2.88 -13.20 -6.04
C LEU A 110 -3.13 -11.82 -5.41
N LEU A 111 -4.37 -11.48 -5.08
CA LEU A 111 -4.71 -10.21 -4.42
C LEU A 111 -4.39 -10.21 -2.92
N VAL A 112 -4.34 -11.37 -2.27
CA VAL A 112 -4.06 -11.48 -0.83
C VAL A 112 -2.71 -10.86 -0.47
N GLU A 113 -1.69 -11.12 -1.27
CA GLU A 113 -0.33 -10.71 -0.98
C GLU A 113 -0.09 -9.18 -1.03
N PRO A 114 -0.47 -8.44 -2.10
CA PRO A 114 -0.34 -6.98 -2.10
C PRO A 114 -1.18 -6.32 -1.01
N VAL A 115 -2.35 -6.89 -0.67
CA VAL A 115 -3.17 -6.39 0.44
C VAL A 115 -2.44 -6.56 1.77
N ILE A 116 -1.93 -7.75 2.08
CA ILE A 116 -1.17 -7.99 3.30
C ILE A 116 0.07 -7.09 3.36
N ALA A 117 0.82 -6.96 2.27
CA ALA A 117 2.01 -6.12 2.21
C ALA A 117 1.66 -4.64 2.44
N SER A 118 0.57 -4.15 1.84
CA SER A 118 0.14 -2.75 1.99
C SER A 118 -0.32 -2.43 3.41
N VAL A 119 -1.09 -3.32 4.04
CA VAL A 119 -1.56 -3.14 5.42
C VAL A 119 -0.38 -3.21 6.38
N ALA A 120 0.52 -4.18 6.21
CA ALA A 120 1.72 -4.30 7.05
C ALA A 120 2.61 -3.06 6.90
N GLY A 121 2.84 -2.58 5.67
CA GLY A 121 3.58 -1.35 5.41
C GLY A 121 2.91 -0.14 6.05
N ALA A 122 1.60 0.03 5.88
CA ALA A 122 0.85 1.13 6.46
C ALA A 122 0.94 1.15 8.00
N VAL A 123 0.85 -0.01 8.64
CA VAL A 123 1.03 -0.13 10.11
C VAL A 123 2.44 0.25 10.52
N VAL A 124 3.47 -0.31 9.86
CA VAL A 124 4.88 -0.03 10.18
C VAL A 124 5.20 1.46 9.99
N GLY A 125 4.79 2.05 8.87
CA GLY A 125 4.97 3.47 8.58
C GLY A 125 4.24 4.37 9.57
N SER A 126 3.00 3.99 9.95
CA SER A 126 2.23 4.71 10.97
C SER A 126 2.89 4.68 12.34
N VAL A 127 3.38 3.52 12.79
CA VAL A 127 4.10 3.38 14.06
C VAL A 127 5.36 4.23 14.05
N ALA A 128 6.13 4.19 12.97
CA ALA A 128 7.32 5.03 12.81
C ALA A 128 6.95 6.52 12.87
N ALA A 129 5.88 6.95 12.21
CA ALA A 129 5.43 8.34 12.20
C ALA A 129 4.97 8.82 13.57
N VAL A 130 4.23 7.99 14.31
CA VAL A 130 3.83 8.29 15.70
C VAL A 130 5.05 8.43 16.60
N GLY A 131 6.04 7.53 16.46
CA GLY A 131 7.31 7.62 17.19
C GLY A 131 8.06 8.91 16.87
N THR A 132 8.20 9.26 15.59
CA THR A 132 8.82 10.52 15.16
C THR A 132 8.06 11.74 15.66
N ALA A 133 6.73 11.74 15.58
CA ALA A 133 5.88 12.80 16.10
C ALA A 133 6.08 13.03 17.60
N ALA A 134 6.19 11.96 18.39
CA ALA A 134 6.47 12.05 19.82
C ALA A 134 7.84 12.66 20.11
N VAL A 135 8.88 12.26 19.36
CA VAL A 135 10.23 12.84 19.48
C VAL A 135 10.24 14.32 19.10
N LEU A 136 9.58 14.70 18.00
CA LEU A 136 9.46 16.09 17.56
C LEU A 136 8.73 16.96 18.58
N GLY A 137 7.66 16.44 19.19
CA GLY A 137 6.93 17.12 20.26
C GLY A 137 7.76 17.28 21.53
N ALA A 138 8.51 16.25 21.93
CA ALA A 138 9.33 16.27 23.14
C ALA A 138 10.56 17.19 23.02
N THR A 139 11.16 17.26 21.83
CA THR A 139 12.35 18.09 21.57
C THR A 139 12.03 19.55 21.25
N GLY A 140 10.76 19.87 20.98
CA GLY A 140 10.36 21.19 20.47
C GLY A 140 10.87 21.49 19.05
N ALA A 141 11.40 20.48 18.34
CA ALA A 141 11.93 20.65 16.98
C ALA A 141 10.83 20.98 15.95
N ALA A 142 9.57 20.65 16.24
CA ALA A 142 8.42 21.07 15.45
C ALA A 142 7.95 22.47 15.89
N ALA A 143 8.44 23.52 15.22
CA ALA A 143 8.08 24.92 15.51
C ALA A 143 6.57 25.20 15.46
N SER A 144 5.86 24.51 14.57
CA SER A 144 4.40 24.61 14.41
C SER A 144 3.61 23.67 15.34
N GLY A 145 4.30 22.79 16.08
CA GLY A 145 3.69 21.75 16.90
C GLY A 145 3.16 20.56 16.09
N VAL A 146 2.87 19.46 16.80
CA VAL A 146 2.30 18.24 16.23
C VAL A 146 0.94 17.99 16.87
N SER A 147 -0.11 17.86 16.07
CA SER A 147 -1.46 17.62 16.57
C SER A 147 -1.73 16.12 16.77
N PRO A 148 -2.11 15.70 17.99
CA PRO A 148 -2.51 14.33 18.25
C PRO A 148 -3.70 13.88 17.40
N THR A 149 -4.66 14.78 17.15
CA THR A 149 -5.83 14.48 16.30
C THR A 149 -5.41 14.32 14.84
N GLY A 150 -4.51 15.18 14.35
CA GLY A 150 -3.96 15.07 12.98
C GLY A 150 -3.22 13.74 12.76
N ILE A 151 -2.44 13.29 13.75
CA ILE A 151 -1.76 11.99 13.71
C ILE A 151 -2.79 10.85 13.68
N ALA A 152 -3.81 10.88 14.55
CA ALA A 152 -4.84 9.84 14.60
C ALA A 152 -5.60 9.72 13.27
N VAL A 153 -6.00 10.86 12.68
CA VAL A 153 -6.61 10.90 11.34
C VAL A 153 -5.64 10.37 10.29
N GLY A 154 -4.37 10.78 10.35
CA GLY A 154 -3.34 10.31 9.44
C GLY A 154 -3.20 8.79 9.44
N VAL A 155 -3.13 8.17 10.62
CA VAL A 155 -3.02 6.71 10.77
C VAL A 155 -4.24 6.02 10.18
N LEU A 156 -5.45 6.52 10.49
CA LEU A 156 -6.69 5.96 9.94
C LEU A 156 -6.70 6.02 8.41
N VAL A 157 -6.38 7.18 7.84
CA VAL A 157 -6.35 7.39 6.39
C VAL A 157 -5.27 6.51 5.75
N ALA A 158 -4.07 6.43 6.33
CA ALA A 158 -2.99 5.59 5.83
C ALA A 158 -3.42 4.12 5.75
N VAL A 159 -3.96 3.55 6.83
CA VAL A 159 -4.35 2.14 6.88
C VAL A 159 -5.52 1.84 5.92
N VAL A 160 -6.58 2.63 5.97
CA VAL A 160 -7.78 2.40 5.15
C VAL A 160 -7.46 2.58 3.68
N VAL A 161 -6.80 3.69 3.33
CA VAL A 161 -6.57 4.00 1.92
C VAL A 161 -5.48 3.12 1.34
N SER A 162 -4.42 2.73 2.07
CA SER A 162 -3.44 1.76 1.57
C SER A 162 -4.10 0.41 1.23
N ALA A 163 -5.02 -0.08 2.07
CA ALA A 163 -5.73 -1.33 1.81
C ALA A 163 -6.63 -1.24 0.56
N VAL A 164 -7.42 -0.16 0.44
CA VAL A 164 -8.30 0.08 -0.71
C VAL A 164 -7.50 0.31 -1.98
N ALA A 165 -6.45 1.11 -1.91
CA ALA A 165 -5.52 1.37 -3.01
C ALA A 165 -4.87 0.08 -3.49
N ALA A 166 -4.40 -0.77 -2.58
CA ALA A 166 -3.79 -2.04 -2.94
C ALA A 166 -4.78 -2.97 -3.66
N LEU A 167 -6.00 -3.11 -3.13
CA LEU A 167 -7.06 -3.86 -3.82
C LEU A 167 -7.31 -3.31 -5.23
N ALA A 168 -7.58 -2.01 -5.35
CA ALA A 168 -7.90 -1.37 -6.61
C ALA A 168 -6.76 -1.48 -7.65
N ALA A 169 -5.53 -1.16 -7.22
CA ALA A 169 -4.34 -1.14 -8.05
C ALA A 169 -3.91 -2.54 -8.53
N SER A 170 -4.16 -3.57 -7.70
CA SER A 170 -3.73 -4.94 -8.00
C SER A 170 -4.75 -5.74 -8.82
N ILE A 171 -6.01 -5.32 -8.93
CA ILE A 171 -7.04 -6.05 -9.71
C ILE A 171 -6.65 -6.19 -11.18
N LEU A 172 -6.28 -5.08 -11.84
CA LEU A 172 -5.95 -5.10 -13.26
C LEU A 172 -4.73 -6.00 -13.59
N PRO A 173 -3.56 -5.87 -12.91
CA PRO A 173 -2.41 -6.72 -13.21
C PRO A 173 -2.66 -8.20 -12.87
N THR A 174 -3.34 -8.50 -11.76
CA THR A 174 -3.64 -9.90 -11.37
C THR A 174 -4.59 -10.57 -12.36
N TRP A 175 -5.61 -9.85 -12.83
CA TRP A 175 -6.54 -10.38 -13.83
C TRP A 175 -5.83 -10.59 -15.18
N ARG A 176 -5.02 -9.63 -15.63
CA ARG A 176 -4.23 -9.79 -16.86
C ARG A 176 -3.30 -11.00 -16.79
N ALA A 177 -2.70 -11.26 -15.63
CA ALA A 177 -1.82 -12.41 -15.42
C ALA A 177 -2.55 -13.74 -15.46
N ALA A 178 -3.69 -13.85 -14.76
CA ALA A 178 -4.54 -15.04 -14.77
C ALA A 178 -5.16 -15.34 -16.15
N SER A 179 -5.09 -14.39 -17.08
CA SER A 179 -5.63 -14.53 -18.45
C SER A 179 -4.58 -14.92 -19.49
N ARG A 180 -3.29 -15.01 -19.13
CA ARG A 180 -2.23 -15.35 -20.09
C ARG A 180 -2.26 -16.84 -20.48
N PRO A 181 -2.13 -17.20 -21.79
CA PRO A 181 -2.19 -18.59 -22.23
C PRO A 181 -1.04 -19.46 -21.69
N PRO A 182 -1.32 -20.74 -21.30
CA PRO A 182 -0.33 -21.65 -20.72
C PRO A 182 0.90 -21.91 -21.62
N VAL A 183 0.68 -21.92 -22.95
CA VAL A 183 1.73 -22.27 -23.92
C VAL A 183 2.91 -21.29 -23.88
N ARG A 184 2.66 -19.99 -23.63
CA ARG A 184 3.75 -18.99 -23.52
C ARG A 184 4.51 -19.11 -22.20
N SER A 185 3.85 -19.51 -21.11
CA SER A 185 4.49 -19.63 -19.78
C SER A 185 5.41 -20.84 -19.64
N LEU A 186 5.26 -21.86 -20.50
CA LEU A 186 6.12 -23.04 -20.55
C LEU A 186 7.26 -22.88 -21.56
N SER A 187 7.09 -22.05 -22.60
CA SER A 187 8.10 -21.82 -23.65
C SER A 187 9.03 -20.64 -23.37
N SER A 188 8.66 -19.68 -22.50
CA SER A 188 9.46 -18.49 -22.17
C SER A 188 10.53 -18.73 -21.08
N GLY A 189 10.98 -19.98 -20.92
CA GLY A 189 11.96 -20.41 -19.92
C GLY A 189 13.32 -20.79 -20.50
N ALA A 190 13.63 -20.35 -21.71
CA ALA A 190 14.95 -20.43 -22.32
C ALA A 190 15.60 -19.05 -22.36
#